data_AF-A0A2U1RNX4-F1
#
_entry.id   AF-A0A2U1RNX4-F1
#
_cell.length_a   1.000
_cell.length_b   1.000
_cell.length_c   1.000
_cell.angle_alpha   90.00
_cell.angle_beta   90.00
_cell.angle_gamma   90.00
#
_symmetry.space_group_name_H-M   'P 1'
#
loop_
_entity.id
_entity.type
_entity.pdbx_description
1 polymer ?
#
loop_
_entity_poly.entity_id
_entity_poly.type
_entity_poly.pdbx_seq_one_letter_code
_entity_poly.pdbx_strand_id
1 'polypeptide(L)'
;MIRVASVVLLAVIAGVAVPAFAQQAPTQAAVTSTRQTFQALMPGMMRDQVAKVVGSQGPMDLKQEVWGRWIPGAKPGHVEVLRVHFYDNRVYWVEYDTFAETWNREEKGGCGDWMKGPVMRLKDSFGINLMK
;
A
#
# COMPACT_ATOMS: atom_id res chain seq x y z
N MET A 1 31.59 53.08 -29.98
CA MET A 1 30.59 52.41 -30.85
C MET A 1 31.05 50.98 -31.08
N ILE A 2 30.48 50.00 -30.36
CA ILE A 2 30.84 48.58 -30.50
C ILE A 2 29.73 47.92 -31.33
N ARG A 3 30.08 47.40 -32.51
CA ARG A 3 29.16 46.72 -33.43
C ARG A 3 29.23 45.19 -33.23
N VAL A 4 28.08 44.65 -32.83
CA VAL A 4 27.38 43.45 -33.31
C VAL A 4 28.22 42.32 -33.95
N ALA A 5 28.26 41.19 -33.26
CA ALA A 5 28.17 39.82 -33.78
C ALA A 5 27.79 38.95 -32.54
N SER A 6 26.83 38.05 -32.54
CA SER A 6 26.79 36.90 -33.43
C SER A 6 25.40 36.26 -33.45
N VAL A 7 24.92 36.08 -34.68
CA VAL A 7 24.35 34.85 -35.25
C VAL A 7 23.47 34.00 -34.34
N VAL A 8 22.18 34.25 -34.52
CA VAL A 8 21.06 33.31 -34.38
C VAL A 8 21.44 31.93 -34.92
N LEU A 9 21.46 30.91 -34.07
CA LEU A 9 21.42 29.51 -34.52
C LEU A 9 20.07 28.91 -34.10
N LEU A 10 19.11 29.03 -35.01
CA LEU A 10 17.84 28.33 -34.99
C LEU A 10 18.07 26.97 -35.65
N ALA A 11 18.20 25.91 -34.85
CA ALA A 11 18.06 24.54 -35.31
C ALA A 11 16.63 24.07 -34.99
N VAL A 12 15.79 24.09 -36.02
CA VAL A 12 14.44 23.52 -36.04
C VAL A 12 14.55 22.00 -36.24
N ILE A 13 13.52 21.26 -35.81
CA ILE A 13 13.03 19.91 -36.22
C ILE A 13 12.83 19.06 -34.94
N ALA A 14 11.65 19.09 -34.31
CA ALA A 14 10.42 18.35 -34.60
C ALA A 14 10.44 16.87 -34.14
N GLY A 15 9.42 16.52 -33.33
CA GLY A 15 9.14 15.18 -32.77
C GLY A 15 9.66 15.08 -31.33
N VAL A 16 8.86 14.93 -30.29
CA VAL A 16 7.56 14.30 -30.12
C VAL A 16 6.85 15.08 -29.01
N ALA A 17 5.62 15.55 -29.25
CA ALA A 17 4.74 15.95 -28.17
C ALA A 17 4.31 14.67 -27.44
N VAL A 18 5.17 14.16 -26.56
CA VAL A 18 4.73 13.26 -25.51
C VAL A 18 3.92 14.17 -24.58
N PRO A 19 2.64 13.88 -24.29
CA PRO A 19 1.99 14.60 -23.21
C PRO A 19 2.88 14.38 -21.99
N ALA A 20 3.41 15.47 -21.45
CA ALA A 20 4.02 15.46 -20.14
C ALA A 20 2.88 15.06 -19.19
N PHE A 21 2.66 13.76 -19.03
CA PHE A 21 2.13 13.22 -17.80
C PHE A 21 3.07 13.79 -16.77
N ALA A 22 2.56 14.78 -16.03
CA ALA A 22 3.23 15.30 -14.88
C ALA A 22 3.68 14.09 -14.08
N GLN A 23 4.99 13.83 -14.12
CA GLN A 23 5.62 12.89 -13.24
C GLN A 23 5.49 13.61 -11.89
N GLN A 24 4.32 13.45 -11.27
CA GLN A 24 4.11 13.82 -9.89
C GLN A 24 5.20 13.05 -9.17
N ALA A 25 6.28 13.76 -8.83
CA ALA A 25 7.24 13.26 -7.87
C ALA A 25 6.40 12.74 -6.70
N PRO A 26 6.64 11.52 -6.21
CA PRO A 26 5.85 10.95 -5.13
C PRO A 26 5.86 12.00 -4.02
N THR A 27 4.72 12.64 -3.83
CA THR A 27 4.57 13.66 -2.79
C THR A 27 4.76 12.84 -1.55
N GLN A 28 5.91 12.98 -0.88
CA GLN A 28 6.21 12.21 0.30
C GLN A 28 5.10 12.53 1.30
N ALA A 29 4.12 11.63 1.40
CA ALA A 29 3.04 11.76 2.35
C ALA A 29 3.69 11.95 3.70
N ALA A 30 3.33 13.02 4.42
CA ALA A 30 3.86 13.28 5.74
C ALA A 30 3.76 11.99 6.56
N VAL A 31 4.86 11.59 7.19
CA VAL A 31 4.96 10.28 7.84
C VAL A 31 4.10 10.31 9.10
N THR A 32 2.89 9.78 9.00
CA THR A 32 1.99 9.60 10.15
C THR A 32 2.35 8.34 10.92
N SER A 33 1.96 8.27 12.19
CA SER A 33 2.10 7.04 12.99
C SER A 33 1.37 5.86 12.34
N THR A 34 0.21 6.11 11.70
CA THR A 34 -0.50 5.10 10.92
C THR A 34 0.32 4.57 9.75
N ARG A 35 0.98 5.47 9.00
CA ARG A 35 1.84 5.09 7.89
C ARG A 35 3.03 4.25 8.35
N GLN A 36 3.64 4.61 9.48
CA GLN A 36 4.72 3.83 10.08
C GLN A 36 4.25 2.44 10.51
N THR A 37 3.09 2.34 11.17
CA THR A 37 2.47 1.06 11.52
C THR A 37 2.23 0.23 10.26
N PHE A 38 1.65 0.81 9.19
CA PHE A 38 1.46 0.11 7.93
C PHE A 38 2.79 -0.41 7.37
N GLN A 39 3.84 0.40 7.34
CA GLN A 39 5.16 0.00 6.85
C GLN A 39 5.76 -1.17 7.63
N ALA A 40 5.57 -1.20 8.96
CA ALA A 40 6.06 -2.26 9.82
C ALA A 40 5.27 -3.58 9.71
N LEU A 41 3.96 -3.51 9.38
CA LEU A 41 3.13 -4.70 9.24
C LEU A 41 3.49 -5.52 8.00
N MET A 42 3.46 -6.84 8.14
CA MET A 42 3.76 -7.78 7.06
C MET A 42 2.81 -8.99 7.10
N PRO A 43 2.45 -9.56 5.93
CA PRO A 43 1.82 -10.87 5.88
C PRO A 43 2.64 -11.92 6.64
N GLY A 44 1.96 -12.83 7.34
CA GLY A 44 2.53 -13.89 8.17
C GLY A 44 2.72 -13.53 9.65
N MET A 45 2.70 -12.24 10.01
CA MET A 45 2.78 -11.79 11.41
C MET A 45 1.63 -12.35 12.25
N MET A 46 1.90 -12.67 13.51
CA MET A 46 0.87 -13.13 14.45
C MET A 46 0.12 -11.95 15.10
N ARG A 47 -1.10 -12.17 15.59
CA ARG A 47 -1.92 -11.11 16.25
C ARG A 47 -1.19 -10.41 17.38
N ASP A 48 -0.39 -11.12 18.17
CA ASP A 48 0.38 -10.53 19.28
C ASP A 48 1.49 -9.59 18.78
N GLN A 49 2.12 -9.92 17.65
CA GLN A 49 3.09 -9.07 16.98
C GLN A 49 2.42 -7.82 16.41
N VAL A 50 1.24 -7.97 15.79
CA VAL A 50 0.44 -6.84 15.33
C VAL A 50 0.08 -5.92 16.49
N ALA A 51 -0.37 -6.48 17.63
CA ALA A 51 -0.75 -5.69 18.80
C ALA A 51 0.43 -4.83 19.31
N LYS A 52 1.65 -5.37 19.30
CA LYS A 52 2.88 -4.64 19.67
C LYS A 52 3.19 -3.52 18.67
N VAL A 53 3.13 -3.80 17.37
CA VAL A 53 3.42 -2.81 16.31
C VAL A 53 2.41 -1.67 16.29
N VAL A 54 1.15 -2.00 16.55
CA VAL A 54 0.04 -1.05 16.60
C VAL A 54 0.02 -0.23 17.89
N GLY A 55 0.50 -0.83 19.00
CA GLY A 55 0.32 -0.30 20.35
C GLY A 55 -1.09 -0.49 20.91
N SER A 56 -1.85 -1.46 20.42
CA SER A 56 -3.22 -1.77 20.89
C SER A 56 -3.50 -3.26 20.78
N GLN A 57 -4.16 -3.84 21.80
CA GLN A 57 -4.43 -5.27 21.88
C GLN A 57 -5.39 -5.79 20.80
N GLY A 58 -6.10 -4.91 20.08
CA GLY A 58 -7.03 -5.30 19.02
C GLY A 58 -8.04 -6.36 19.47
N PRO A 59 -8.68 -7.08 18.54
CA PRO A 59 -9.58 -8.16 18.85
C PRO A 59 -8.80 -9.44 19.14
N MET A 60 -8.97 -9.93 20.37
CA MET A 60 -8.38 -11.17 20.85
C MET A 60 -9.18 -12.41 20.44
N ASP A 61 -10.40 -12.23 19.93
CA ASP A 61 -11.19 -13.33 19.37
C ASP A 61 -10.61 -13.77 18.02
N LEU A 62 -10.20 -15.03 17.94
CA LEU A 62 -9.67 -15.63 16.71
C LEU A 62 -10.72 -15.69 15.58
N LYS A 63 -12.01 -15.66 15.92
CA LYS A 63 -13.11 -15.56 14.95
C LYS A 63 -13.22 -14.19 14.30
N GLN A 64 -12.64 -13.16 14.91
CA GLN A 64 -12.64 -11.83 14.33
C GLN A 64 -11.50 -11.68 13.33
N GLU A 65 -11.82 -11.90 12.06
CA GLU A 65 -10.85 -11.90 10.96
C GLU A 65 -10.35 -10.50 10.59
N VAL A 66 -11.00 -9.43 11.04
CA VAL A 66 -10.59 -8.06 10.67
C VAL A 66 -10.44 -7.19 11.90
N TRP A 67 -9.31 -6.49 11.97
CA TRP A 67 -9.07 -5.40 12.90
C TRP A 67 -8.81 -4.12 12.12
N GLY A 68 -9.39 -2.99 12.54
CA GLY A 68 -9.10 -1.72 11.91
C GLY A 68 -9.23 -0.54 12.85
N ARG A 69 -8.61 0.57 12.45
CA ARG A 69 -8.67 1.85 13.16
C ARG A 69 -8.78 3.00 12.17
N TRP A 70 -9.50 4.03 12.60
CA TRP A 70 -9.63 5.31 11.91
C TRP A 70 -8.83 6.35 12.69
N ILE A 71 -7.93 7.06 12.03
CA ILE A 71 -7.05 8.05 12.67
C ILE A 71 -7.12 9.36 11.86
N PRO A 72 -7.13 10.52 12.53
CA PRO A 72 -6.89 11.79 11.86
C PRO A 72 -5.59 11.75 11.04
N GLY A 73 -5.67 12.18 9.78
CA GLY A 73 -4.51 12.26 8.90
C GLY A 73 -3.58 13.42 9.24
N ALA A 74 -2.54 13.60 8.43
CA ALA A 74 -1.51 14.62 8.67
C ALA A 74 -2.01 16.09 8.64
N LYS A 75 -3.20 16.35 8.09
CA LYS A 75 -3.82 17.68 8.00
C LYS A 75 -5.25 17.64 8.54
N PRO A 76 -5.80 18.77 9.03
CA PRO A 76 -7.21 18.86 9.37
C PRO A 76 -8.11 18.42 8.22
N GLY A 77 -9.08 17.56 8.51
CA GLY A 77 -10.01 17.01 7.51
C GLY A 77 -9.48 15.78 6.75
N HIS A 78 -8.20 15.43 6.87
CA HIS A 78 -7.68 14.18 6.30
C HIS A 78 -7.95 13.03 7.25
N VAL A 79 -8.15 11.83 6.70
CA VAL A 79 -8.41 10.61 7.47
C VAL A 79 -7.58 9.46 6.94
N GLU A 80 -7.05 8.66 7.84
CA GLU A 80 -6.30 7.46 7.52
C GLU A 80 -6.99 6.25 8.15
N VAL A 81 -7.07 5.17 7.37
CA VAL A 81 -7.67 3.91 7.82
C VAL A 81 -6.65 2.81 7.63
N LEU A 82 -6.38 2.08 8.71
CA LEU A 82 -5.58 0.87 8.68
C LEU A 82 -6.52 -0.32 8.95
N ARG A 83 -6.53 -1.30 8.06
CA ARG A 83 -7.19 -2.60 8.28
C ARG A 83 -6.17 -3.73 8.20
N VAL A 84 -6.26 -4.67 9.13
CA VAL A 84 -5.42 -5.86 9.21
C VAL A 84 -6.35 -7.06 9.22
N HIS A 85 -6.13 -7.96 8.27
CA HIS A 85 -6.93 -9.14 8.08
C HIS A 85 -6.14 -10.37 8.51
N PHE A 86 -6.80 -11.22 9.30
CA PHE A 86 -6.23 -12.37 9.95
C PHE A 86 -6.93 -13.65 9.49
N TYR A 87 -6.13 -14.70 9.29
CA TYR A 87 -6.58 -16.06 9.08
C TYR A 87 -5.69 -16.96 9.93
N ASP A 88 -6.29 -17.85 10.72
CA ASP A 88 -5.56 -18.77 11.61
C ASP A 88 -4.47 -18.06 12.44
N ASN A 89 -4.88 -16.96 13.11
CA ASN A 89 -4.02 -16.11 13.94
C ASN A 89 -2.87 -15.38 13.20
N ARG A 90 -2.85 -15.37 11.88
CA ARG A 90 -1.80 -14.72 11.06
C ARG A 90 -2.36 -13.67 10.13
N VAL A 91 -1.63 -12.58 9.97
CA VAL A 91 -1.94 -11.55 8.98
C VAL A 91 -1.82 -12.14 7.58
N TYR A 92 -2.85 -11.99 6.76
CA TYR A 92 -2.77 -12.38 5.35
C TYR A 92 -2.94 -11.20 4.38
N TRP A 93 -3.52 -10.10 4.87
CA TRP A 93 -3.76 -8.90 4.09
C TRP A 93 -3.79 -7.68 5.00
N VAL A 94 -3.20 -6.58 4.53
CA VAL A 94 -3.20 -5.29 5.23
C VAL A 94 -3.59 -4.23 4.23
N GLU A 95 -4.56 -3.39 4.60
CA GLU A 95 -5.01 -2.26 3.79
C GLU A 95 -4.71 -0.95 4.51
N TYR A 96 -4.26 0.04 3.76
CA TYR A 96 -4.04 1.40 4.21
C TYR A 96 -4.72 2.36 3.24
N ASP A 97 -5.82 2.97 3.70
CA ASP A 97 -6.52 4.01 2.95
C ASP A 97 -6.15 5.39 3.49
N THR A 98 -5.93 6.33 2.58
CA THR A 98 -5.84 7.76 2.89
C THR A 98 -6.96 8.50 2.16
N PHE A 99 -7.75 9.23 2.93
CA PHE A 99 -8.82 10.10 2.46
C PHE A 99 -8.36 11.54 2.65
N ALA A 100 -7.97 12.17 1.54
CA ALA A 100 -7.49 13.53 1.47
C ALA A 100 -8.25 14.26 0.33
N GLU A 101 -7.55 15.08 -0.46
CA GLU A 101 -8.10 15.64 -1.69
C GLU A 101 -8.46 14.53 -2.70
N THR A 102 -7.78 13.37 -2.62
CA THR A 102 -8.12 12.13 -3.32
C THR A 102 -8.17 10.96 -2.34
N TRP A 103 -8.83 9.88 -2.75
CA TRP A 103 -8.72 8.59 -2.08
C TRP A 103 -7.56 7.80 -2.69
N ASN A 104 -6.61 7.38 -1.85
CA ASN A 104 -5.54 6.47 -2.24
C ASN A 104 -5.54 5.25 -1.32
N ARG A 105 -5.39 4.06 -1.92
CA ARG A 105 -5.26 2.79 -1.20
C ARG A 105 -3.90 2.14 -1.47
N GLU A 106 -3.28 1.65 -0.41
CA GLU A 106 -2.12 0.78 -0.46
C GLU A 106 -2.43 -0.54 0.25
N GLU A 107 -1.90 -1.64 -0.26
CA GLU A 107 -2.15 -2.97 0.28
C GLU A 107 -0.87 -3.80 0.39
N LYS A 108 -0.84 -4.73 1.33
CA LYS A 108 0.20 -5.77 1.46
C LYS A 108 -0.45 -7.14 1.55
N GLY A 109 0.03 -8.08 0.74
CA GLY A 109 -0.58 -9.40 0.61
C GLY A 109 -1.89 -9.32 -0.19
N GLY A 110 -2.78 -10.27 0.03
CA GLY A 110 -4.04 -10.33 -0.67
C GLY A 110 -4.76 -11.65 -0.43
N CYS A 111 -6.09 -11.61 -0.55
CA CYS A 111 -6.94 -12.80 -0.39
C CYS A 111 -6.49 -13.96 -1.32
N GLY A 112 -6.18 -13.63 -2.59
CA GLY A 112 -5.75 -14.63 -3.59
C GLY A 112 -4.35 -15.21 -3.37
N ASP A 113 -3.42 -14.44 -2.81
CA ASP A 113 -2.04 -14.91 -2.58
C ASP A 113 -1.91 -15.77 -1.34
N TRP A 114 -2.71 -15.48 -0.30
CA TRP A 114 -2.78 -16.35 0.87
C TRP A 114 -3.45 -17.68 0.56
N MET A 115 -4.58 -17.68 -0.17
CA MET A 115 -5.30 -18.90 -0.53
C MET A 115 -4.42 -19.92 -1.28
N LYS A 116 -3.38 -19.49 -2.00
CA LYS A 116 -2.41 -20.40 -2.63
C LYS A 116 -1.74 -21.34 -1.63
N GLY A 117 -1.41 -20.88 -0.41
CA GLY A 117 -0.72 -21.68 0.60
C GLY A 117 -1.59 -22.83 1.16
N PRO A 118 -2.77 -22.55 1.74
CA PRO A 118 -3.72 -23.57 2.18
C PRO A 118 -4.23 -24.43 1.03
N VAL A 119 -4.49 -23.88 -0.17
CA VAL A 119 -4.90 -24.67 -1.34
C VAL A 119 -3.78 -25.58 -1.82
N MET A 120 -2.51 -25.15 -1.81
CA MET A 120 -1.37 -26.03 -2.08
C MET A 120 -1.22 -27.11 -1.01
N ARG A 121 -1.36 -26.79 0.28
CA ARG A 121 -1.31 -27.80 1.35
C ARG A 121 -2.47 -28.79 1.26
N LEU A 122 -3.67 -28.35 0.90
CA LEU A 122 -4.81 -29.22 0.62
C LEU A 122 -4.56 -30.10 -0.61
N LYS A 123 -3.97 -29.54 -1.68
CA LYS A 123 -3.54 -30.28 -2.86
C LYS A 123 -2.55 -31.38 -2.50
N ASP A 124 -1.55 -31.08 -1.67
CA ASP A 124 -0.52 -32.03 -1.24
C ASP A 124 -1.08 -33.06 -0.26
N SER A 125 -2.01 -32.67 0.62
CA SER A 125 -2.58 -33.56 1.65
C SER A 125 -3.68 -34.48 1.11
N PHE A 126 -4.39 -34.07 0.04
CA PHE A 126 -5.51 -34.82 -0.52
C PHE A 126 -5.26 -35.33 -1.95
N GLY A 127 -4.10 -35.06 -2.56
CA GLY A 127 -3.77 -35.49 -3.92
C GLY A 127 -4.71 -34.93 -5.01
N ILE A 128 -5.39 -33.82 -4.74
CA ILE A 128 -6.43 -33.29 -5.63
C ILE A 128 -5.78 -32.56 -6.81
N ASN A 129 -5.92 -33.11 -8.02
CA ASN A 129 -5.51 -32.45 -9.25
C ASN A 129 -6.67 -31.57 -9.77
N LEU A 130 -6.62 -30.27 -9.50
CA LEU A 130 -7.63 -29.29 -9.94
C LEU A 130 -7.50 -28.88 -11.43
N MET A 131 -6.64 -29.56 -12.20
CA MET A 131 -6.59 -29.43 -13.65
C MET A 131 -7.17 -30.69 -14.30
N LYS A 132 -8.48 -30.66 -14.51
CA LYS A 132 -9.16 -31.36 -15.60
C LYS A 132 -10.28 -30.48 -16.11
#